data_AF-A0A1A9WCE6-F1
#
_entry.id   AF-A0A1A9WCE6-F1
#
_cell.length_a   1.000
_cell.length_b   1.000
_cell.length_c   1.000
_cell.angle_alpha   90.00
_cell.angle_beta   90.00
_cell.angle_gamma   90.00
#
_symmetry.space_group_name_H-M   'P 1'
#
loop_
_entity.id
_entity.type
_entity.pdbx_description
1 polymer ?
#
loop_
_entity_poly.entity_id
_entity_poly.type
_entity_poly.pdbx_seq_one_letter_code
_entity_poly.pdbx_strand_id
1 'polypeptide(L)'
;MLRKSLVFLVILIVISPWLLVLSASFNQSEPEWFVAIKRKTDELLKSFDVKTSEEKVNNAEKSYKNIPQNLFLSDEFSSSEYHDDLDIELSFDQTVDSNNDWDLLIFTQQWPATTCYHWREQDKNHKCKLPNVKEFWTIHGLWPTKLGHMGPSFCNKTANFDINALQDIVERMNLFWPDLDGESPPQDHWLWKHEWLKHGTCAAAVDQLNNETKYFDQGLKWRESYLISNILRDSGIHPDSNNTVVALHTALIKGLGKNPSIHCLYDGKNDISYLAEIRICFNKSLELVDCDGVLRDAISIDYPGGTVITNCHISQAVHYPSLVPGRHNIVNDRKWKFPIVNLYKLIQFIMWFTL
;
A
#
# COMPACT_ATOMS: atom_id res chain seq x y z
N MET A 1 43.16 36.44 47.00
CA MET A 1 42.19 36.45 45.88
C MET A 1 42.03 35.01 45.41
N LEU A 2 41.18 34.22 46.06
CA LEU A 2 39.73 34.13 45.82
C LEU A 2 39.37 33.77 44.36
N ARG A 3 38.58 32.69 44.25
CA ARG A 3 37.80 32.22 43.09
C ARG A 3 38.51 31.31 42.07
N LYS A 4 38.93 30.12 42.51
CA LYS A 4 38.73 28.87 41.74
C LYS A 4 38.26 27.69 42.63
N SER A 5 37.48 28.00 43.66
CA SER A 5 36.68 27.03 44.44
C SER A 5 35.30 27.62 44.64
N LEU A 6 34.38 27.44 43.69
CA LEU A 6 32.93 27.57 43.91
C LEU A 6 32.08 27.17 42.66
N VAL A 7 32.36 26.06 41.99
CA VAL A 7 31.37 25.49 41.02
C VAL A 7 31.30 23.94 41.08
N PHE A 8 32.28 23.25 41.64
CA PHE A 8 32.19 21.80 41.89
C PHE A 8 31.50 21.41 43.22
N LEU A 9 30.84 22.35 43.89
CA LEU A 9 30.21 22.12 45.20
C LEU A 9 28.72 22.51 45.25
N VAL A 10 27.95 22.25 44.18
CA VAL A 10 26.47 22.41 44.17
C VAL A 10 25.73 21.19 43.56
N ILE A 11 26.40 20.08 43.23
CA ILE A 11 25.71 18.86 42.72
C ILE A 11 25.79 17.67 43.72
N LEU A 12 26.07 17.94 45.00
CA LEU A 12 26.13 16.87 46.03
C LEU A 12 25.32 17.15 47.30
N ILE A 13 24.36 18.08 47.26
CA ILE A 13 23.42 18.33 48.37
C ILE A 13 22.01 18.63 47.82
N VAL A 14 21.45 17.71 47.01
CA VAL A 14 19.99 17.53 46.88
C VAL A 14 19.66 16.05 46.60
N ILE A 15 20.36 15.10 47.21
CA ILE A 15 19.86 13.71 47.30
C ILE A 15 20.36 13.09 48.60
N SER A 16 19.67 13.35 49.69
CA SER A 16 19.53 12.45 50.86
C SER A 16 18.50 13.10 51.77
N PRO A 17 17.38 12.45 52.12
CA PRO A 17 17.43 11.17 52.82
C PRO A 17 16.23 10.24 52.54
N TRP A 18 16.36 9.29 51.62
CA TRP A 18 15.47 8.12 51.53
C TRP A 18 16.23 6.83 51.15
N LEU A 19 17.52 6.74 51.51
CA LEU A 19 18.35 5.57 51.17
C LEU A 19 19.20 5.02 52.33
N LEU A 20 18.87 5.33 53.58
CA LEU A 20 19.51 4.72 54.74
C LEU A 20 18.53 4.37 55.87
N VAL A 21 17.45 3.66 55.52
CA VAL A 21 16.73 2.76 56.45
C VAL A 21 16.28 1.55 55.62
N LEU A 22 16.57 0.34 56.12
CA LEU A 22 16.35 -1.00 55.53
C LEU A 22 17.51 -1.59 54.70
N SER A 23 18.72 -1.61 55.26
CA SER A 23 19.64 -2.74 55.03
C SER A 23 19.45 -3.77 56.14
N ALA A 24 18.38 -4.55 56.06
CA ALA A 24 18.23 -5.80 56.79
C ALA A 24 17.33 -6.75 55.99
N SER A 25 17.96 -7.81 55.45
CA SER A 25 17.34 -9.06 55.01
C SER A 25 16.40 -9.02 53.80
N PHE A 26 16.95 -9.19 52.58
CA PHE A 26 16.30 -10.02 51.53
C PHE A 26 17.35 -10.45 50.50
N ASN A 27 17.87 -11.66 50.66
CA ASN A 27 18.60 -12.37 49.61
C ASN A 27 17.52 -13.06 48.76
N GLN A 28 16.99 -12.38 47.75
CA GLN A 28 16.06 -12.97 46.79
C GLN A 28 16.81 -13.20 45.48
N SER A 29 17.09 -14.46 45.18
CA SER A 29 17.45 -14.92 43.84
C SER A 29 16.39 -14.47 42.84
N GLU A 30 16.82 -14.15 41.61
CA GLU A 30 15.90 -13.76 40.52
C GLU A 30 14.74 -14.77 40.40
N PRO A 31 13.49 -14.33 40.25
CA PRO A 31 12.36 -15.23 40.12
C PRO A 31 12.55 -16.19 38.93
N GLU A 32 12.27 -17.48 39.12
CA GLU A 32 12.48 -18.50 38.07
C GLU A 32 11.80 -18.18 36.73
N TRP A 33 10.65 -17.50 36.78
CA TRP A 33 9.94 -17.06 35.57
C TRP A 33 10.72 -16.00 34.78
N PHE A 34 11.49 -15.16 35.46
CA PHE A 34 12.33 -14.13 34.84
C PHE A 34 13.54 -14.76 34.15
N VAL A 35 14.17 -15.74 34.82
CA VAL A 35 15.26 -16.55 34.26
C VAL A 35 14.76 -17.37 33.05
N ALA A 36 13.55 -17.90 33.12
CA ALA A 36 12.93 -18.64 32.02
C ALA A 36 12.63 -17.77 30.79
N ILE A 37 12.16 -16.53 30.99
CA ILE A 37 11.96 -15.56 29.90
C ILE A 37 13.30 -15.25 29.25
N LYS A 38 14.33 -14.91 30.04
CA LYS A 38 15.65 -14.56 29.52
C LYS A 38 16.27 -15.70 28.71
N ARG A 39 16.17 -16.94 29.19
CA ARG A 39 16.61 -18.13 28.45
C ARG A 39 15.87 -18.30 27.13
N LYS A 40 14.54 -18.11 27.13
CA LYS A 40 13.73 -18.24 25.91
C LYS A 40 14.02 -17.12 24.91
N THR A 41 14.30 -15.91 25.38
CA THR A 41 14.74 -14.79 24.54
C THR A 41 16.12 -15.07 23.93
N ASP A 42 17.06 -15.61 24.71
CA ASP A 42 18.39 -15.97 24.22
C ASP A 42 18.36 -17.15 23.24
N GLU A 43 17.46 -18.12 23.43
CA GLU A 43 17.21 -19.23 22.48
C GLU A 43 16.60 -18.72 21.17
N LEU A 44 15.66 -17.79 21.24
CA LEU A 44 15.07 -17.14 20.06
C LEU A 44 16.10 -16.30 19.30
N LEU A 45 16.94 -15.54 20.00
CA LEU A 45 18.01 -14.75 19.39
C LEU A 45 19.10 -15.62 18.77
N LYS A 46 19.41 -16.79 19.34
CA LYS A 46 20.33 -17.76 18.75
C LYS A 46 19.75 -18.50 17.54
N SER A 47 18.43 -18.61 17.44
CA SER A 47 17.75 -19.17 16.27
C SER A 47 17.63 -18.19 15.10
N PHE A 48 17.89 -16.90 15.35
CA PHE A 48 17.79 -15.85 14.34
C PHE A 48 19.14 -15.66 13.64
N ASP A 49 19.31 -16.28 12.48
CA ASP A 49 20.51 -16.07 11.65
C ASP A 49 20.42 -14.72 10.93
N VAL A 50 21.07 -13.73 11.53
CA VAL A 50 21.13 -12.34 11.03
C VAL A 50 21.66 -12.30 9.59
N LYS A 51 22.63 -13.14 9.22
CA LYS A 51 23.20 -13.14 7.86
C LYS A 51 22.21 -13.63 6.82
N THR A 52 21.44 -14.69 7.12
CA THR A 52 20.39 -15.17 6.19
C THR A 52 19.26 -14.16 6.08
N SER A 53 18.95 -13.44 7.16
CA SER A 53 17.93 -12.38 7.14
C SER A 53 18.36 -11.17 6.30
N GLU A 54 19.61 -10.72 6.42
CA GLU A 54 20.18 -9.65 5.61
C GLU A 54 20.32 -10.06 4.13
N GLU A 55 20.71 -11.30 3.85
CA GLU A 55 20.81 -11.82 2.48
C GLU A 55 19.43 -11.93 1.82
N LYS A 56 18.39 -12.35 2.57
CA LYS A 56 17.00 -12.34 2.09
C LYS A 56 16.48 -10.92 1.82
N VAL A 57 16.77 -9.96 2.71
CA VAL A 57 16.40 -8.55 2.52
C VAL A 57 17.11 -7.96 1.30
N ASN A 58 18.42 -8.19 1.16
CA ASN A 58 19.20 -7.72 0.01
C ASN A 58 18.72 -8.34 -1.31
N ASN A 59 18.35 -9.63 -1.31
CA ASN A 59 17.78 -10.30 -2.47
C ASN A 59 16.38 -9.78 -2.80
N ALA A 60 15.55 -9.48 -1.80
CA ALA A 60 14.24 -8.86 -1.99
C ALA A 60 14.38 -7.42 -2.53
N GLU A 61 15.33 -6.62 -2.05
CA GLU A 61 15.63 -5.29 -2.59
C GLU A 61 16.14 -5.34 -4.03
N LYS A 62 16.94 -6.36 -4.36
CA LYS A 62 17.40 -6.61 -5.74
C LYS A 62 16.25 -7.05 -6.65
N SER A 63 15.33 -7.88 -6.14
CA SER A 63 14.12 -8.29 -6.86
C SER A 63 13.18 -7.10 -7.08
N TYR A 64 13.01 -6.23 -6.09
CA TYR A 64 12.23 -4.99 -6.16
C TYR A 64 12.74 -4.05 -7.27
N LYS A 65 14.07 -3.87 -7.38
CA LYS A 65 14.67 -3.04 -8.45
C LYS A 65 14.43 -3.56 -9.87
N ASN A 66 14.08 -4.83 -10.02
CA ASN A 66 13.80 -5.47 -11.31
C ASN A 66 12.31 -5.50 -11.65
N ILE A 67 11.42 -5.11 -10.75
CA ILE A 67 10.00 -4.94 -11.06
C ILE A 67 9.88 -3.71 -11.97
N PRO A 68 9.33 -3.83 -13.20
CA PRO A 68 9.10 -2.68 -14.04
C PRO A 68 8.14 -1.72 -13.32
N GLN A 69 8.66 -0.60 -12.82
CA GLN A 69 7.87 0.38 -12.07
C GLN A 69 6.78 1.05 -12.94
N ASN A 70 6.85 0.87 -14.26
CA ASN A 70 5.87 1.33 -15.24
C ASN A 70 4.76 0.30 -15.54
N LEU A 71 4.80 -0.91 -14.97
CA LEU A 71 3.76 -1.93 -15.20
C LEU A 71 2.45 -1.62 -14.44
N PHE A 72 2.48 -0.63 -13.54
CA PHE A 72 1.38 -0.32 -12.64
C PHE A 72 0.12 0.16 -13.37
N LEU A 73 0.25 0.59 -14.64
CA LEU A 73 -0.85 1.04 -15.51
C LEU A 73 -0.59 0.75 -17.00
N SER A 74 0.28 -0.22 -17.35
CA SER A 74 0.45 -0.63 -18.77
C SER A 74 -0.79 -1.26 -19.37
N ASP A 75 -1.81 -1.53 -18.55
CA ASP A 75 -3.19 -1.76 -19.00
C ASP A 75 -3.94 -0.42 -19.14
N GLU A 76 -3.35 0.51 -19.91
CA GLU A 76 -4.03 1.49 -20.77
C GLU A 76 -5.06 2.43 -20.11
N PHE A 77 -4.57 3.39 -19.33
CA PHE A 77 -5.32 4.63 -19.04
C PHE A 77 -4.58 5.85 -19.59
N SER A 78 -4.57 5.99 -20.92
CA SER A 78 -4.32 7.27 -21.59
C SER A 78 -5.61 7.71 -22.25
N SER A 79 -6.31 8.61 -21.57
CA SER A 79 -7.44 9.37 -22.08
C SER A 79 -6.94 10.45 -23.05
N SER A 80 -6.47 10.07 -24.24
CA SER A 80 -6.46 10.96 -25.42
C SER A 80 -5.98 10.19 -26.65
N GLU A 81 -6.78 10.27 -27.72
CA GLU A 81 -6.44 9.87 -29.10
C GLU A 81 -6.59 8.37 -29.43
N TYR A 82 -7.81 8.03 -29.81
CA TYR A 82 -8.09 6.98 -30.78
C TYR A 82 -7.46 7.40 -32.13
N HIS A 83 -6.22 7.02 -32.37
CA HIS A 83 -5.61 7.04 -33.69
C HIS A 83 -5.21 5.62 -34.08
N ASP A 84 -5.86 5.12 -35.14
CA ASP A 84 -5.41 3.99 -35.94
C ASP A 84 -3.91 4.16 -36.32
N ASP A 85 -3.21 3.02 -36.37
CA ASP A 85 -1.83 2.83 -36.81
C ASP A 85 -0.69 3.25 -35.86
N LEU A 86 -0.18 2.32 -35.04
CA LEU A 86 1.26 1.99 -35.05
C LEU A 86 1.59 0.70 -34.28
N ASP A 87 2.12 -0.29 -35.02
CA ASP A 87 2.82 -1.45 -34.47
C ASP A 87 4.04 -1.00 -33.66
N ILE A 88 4.05 -1.29 -32.36
CA ILE A 88 5.27 -1.33 -31.56
C ILE A 88 5.44 -2.76 -31.04
N GLU A 89 6.35 -3.48 -31.69
CA GLU A 89 6.91 -4.75 -31.22
C GLU A 89 7.59 -4.53 -29.86
N LEU A 90 6.91 -4.93 -28.79
CA LEU A 90 7.57 -5.36 -27.56
C LEU A 90 7.40 -6.87 -27.48
N SER A 91 8.49 -7.58 -27.77
CA SER A 91 8.59 -9.02 -27.64
C SER A 91 8.52 -9.44 -26.17
N PHE A 92 7.31 -9.55 -25.65
CA PHE A 92 6.99 -10.47 -24.57
C PHE A 92 6.24 -11.63 -25.25
N ASP A 93 6.70 -12.86 -25.01
CA ASP A 93 6.09 -14.09 -25.53
C ASP A 93 4.67 -14.23 -24.97
N GLN A 94 3.73 -13.49 -25.55
CA GLN A 94 2.30 -13.64 -25.33
C GLN A 94 1.88 -14.90 -26.09
N THR A 95 2.02 -16.05 -25.44
CA THR A 95 1.13 -17.16 -25.73
C THR A 95 -0.27 -16.69 -25.37
N VAL A 96 -0.97 -16.05 -26.32
CA VAL A 96 -2.39 -15.76 -26.24
C VAL A 96 -3.07 -17.12 -26.10
N ASP A 97 -3.43 -17.47 -24.87
CA ASP A 97 -4.17 -18.69 -24.57
C ASP A 97 -5.50 -18.60 -25.33
N SER A 98 -5.58 -19.34 -26.42
CA SER A 98 -6.72 -19.35 -27.34
C SER A 98 -8.02 -19.85 -26.70
N ASN A 99 -7.97 -20.29 -25.43
CA ASN A 99 -9.10 -20.91 -24.76
C ASN A 99 -9.86 -20.00 -23.78
N ASN A 100 -9.50 -18.71 -23.65
CA ASN A 100 -10.12 -17.77 -22.69
C ASN A 100 -10.22 -18.34 -21.25
N ASP A 101 -9.42 -19.36 -20.93
CA ASP A 101 -9.45 -20.03 -19.64
C ASP A 101 -8.69 -19.19 -18.61
N TRP A 102 -9.14 -19.27 -17.37
CA TRP A 102 -8.61 -18.52 -16.24
C TRP A 102 -8.80 -19.34 -14.97
N ASP A 103 -8.03 -19.04 -13.92
CA ASP A 103 -7.98 -19.90 -12.73
C ASP A 103 -8.73 -19.28 -11.54
N LEU A 104 -8.62 -17.97 -11.39
CA LEU A 104 -9.26 -17.20 -10.32
C LEU A 104 -9.71 -15.82 -10.78
N LEU A 105 -10.48 -15.15 -9.93
CA LEU A 105 -10.87 -13.76 -10.05
C LEU A 105 -10.08 -12.92 -9.06
N ILE A 106 -9.55 -11.79 -9.51
CA ILE A 106 -8.96 -10.77 -8.64
C ILE A 106 -9.96 -9.64 -8.50
N PHE A 107 -10.43 -9.41 -7.27
CA PHE A 107 -11.22 -8.24 -6.94
C PHE A 107 -10.30 -7.15 -6.35
N THR A 108 -10.22 -6.02 -7.05
CA THR A 108 -9.30 -4.93 -6.73
C THR A 108 -10.07 -3.75 -6.17
N GLN A 109 -9.73 -3.35 -4.95
CA GLN A 109 -10.14 -2.07 -4.38
C GLN A 109 -8.98 -1.10 -4.40
N GLN A 110 -9.22 0.12 -4.87
CA GLN A 110 -8.23 1.19 -4.94
C GLN A 110 -8.49 2.28 -3.91
N TRP A 111 -7.42 2.98 -3.51
CA TRP A 111 -7.45 4.12 -2.63
C TRP A 111 -7.48 5.42 -3.45
N PRO A 112 -8.63 6.14 -3.51
CA PRO A 112 -8.81 7.25 -4.45
C PRO A 112 -7.80 8.38 -4.31
N ALA A 113 -7.32 8.65 -3.10
CA ALA A 113 -6.35 9.72 -2.87
C ALA A 113 -5.00 9.44 -3.54
N THR A 114 -4.55 8.17 -3.51
CA THR A 114 -3.31 7.75 -4.17
C THR A 114 -3.48 7.69 -5.69
N THR A 115 -4.61 7.17 -6.19
CA THR A 115 -4.91 7.17 -7.63
C THR A 115 -4.90 8.58 -8.20
N CYS A 116 -5.61 9.51 -7.56
CA CYS A 116 -5.63 10.90 -7.99
C CYS A 116 -4.25 11.58 -7.93
N TYR A 117 -3.46 11.28 -6.89
CA TYR A 117 -2.10 11.76 -6.79
C TYR A 117 -1.24 11.31 -7.97
N HIS A 118 -1.38 10.05 -8.40
CA HIS A 118 -0.69 9.53 -9.58
C HIS A 118 -0.95 10.37 -10.83
N TRP A 119 -2.23 10.59 -11.15
CA TRP A 119 -2.62 11.36 -12.32
C TRP A 119 -2.13 12.80 -12.22
N ARG A 120 -2.16 13.40 -11.03
CA ARG A 120 -1.62 14.74 -10.80
C ARG A 120 -0.11 14.83 -10.94
N GLU A 121 0.60 13.73 -10.77
CA GLU A 121 2.04 13.65 -11.03
C GLU A 121 2.38 13.60 -12.51
N GLN A 122 1.47 13.10 -13.35
CA GLN A 122 1.58 13.13 -14.81
C GLN A 122 1.10 14.49 -15.38
N ASP A 123 -0.10 14.92 -15.02
CA ASP A 123 -0.66 16.23 -15.36
C ASP A 123 -1.07 17.01 -14.09
N LYS A 124 -0.38 18.12 -13.86
CA LYS A 124 -0.55 18.99 -12.69
C LYS A 124 -1.99 19.50 -12.52
N ASN A 125 -2.71 19.65 -13.61
CA ASN A 125 -4.05 20.25 -13.65
C ASN A 125 -5.17 19.20 -13.64
N HIS A 126 -4.81 17.91 -13.66
CA HIS A 126 -5.76 16.81 -13.71
C HIS A 126 -6.73 16.89 -12.54
N LYS A 127 -8.03 16.88 -12.86
CA LYS A 127 -9.11 16.88 -11.88
C LYS A 127 -9.49 15.45 -11.54
N CYS A 128 -9.87 15.21 -10.29
CA CYS A 128 -10.35 13.91 -9.85
C CYS A 128 -11.72 14.05 -9.17
N LYS A 129 -12.59 13.07 -9.37
CA LYS A 129 -13.87 12.92 -8.67
C LYS A 129 -13.67 12.00 -7.46
N LEU A 130 -13.28 12.59 -6.32
CA LEU A 130 -13.07 11.83 -5.09
C LEU A 130 -14.39 11.56 -4.34
N PRO A 131 -14.52 10.42 -3.64
CA PRO A 131 -15.64 10.19 -2.75
C PRO A 131 -15.71 11.26 -1.66
N ASN A 132 -16.92 11.73 -1.34
CA ASN A 132 -17.16 12.69 -0.25
C ASN A 132 -17.06 12.05 1.14
N VAL A 133 -17.11 10.71 1.20
CA VAL A 133 -17.01 9.93 2.44
C VAL A 133 -15.54 9.67 2.74
N LYS A 134 -15.13 9.91 3.99
CA LYS A 134 -13.76 9.62 4.45
C LYS A 134 -13.51 8.11 4.50
N GLU A 135 -12.25 7.69 4.37
CA GLU A 135 -11.86 6.28 4.50
C GLU A 135 -12.58 5.36 3.50
N PHE A 136 -12.91 5.90 2.33
CA PHE A 136 -13.75 5.24 1.35
C PHE A 136 -12.92 4.71 0.17
N TRP A 137 -12.68 3.40 0.19
CA TRP A 137 -12.11 2.66 -0.93
C TRP A 137 -13.12 2.54 -2.05
N THR A 138 -12.68 2.57 -3.31
CA THR A 138 -13.55 2.32 -4.47
C THR A 138 -13.13 1.04 -5.16
N ILE A 139 -14.02 0.44 -5.93
CA ILE A 139 -13.67 -0.68 -6.81
C ILE A 139 -12.81 -0.10 -7.94
N HIS A 140 -11.69 -0.76 -8.21
CA HIS A 140 -10.99 -0.58 -9.47
C HIS A 140 -11.54 -1.56 -10.50
N GLY A 141 -11.54 -2.85 -10.16
CA GLY A 141 -11.89 -3.88 -11.12
C GLY A 141 -12.13 -5.27 -10.56
N LEU A 142 -12.67 -6.14 -11.41
CA LEU A 142 -12.88 -7.57 -11.17
C LEU A 142 -12.31 -8.39 -12.32
N TRP A 143 -11.14 -8.99 -12.13
CA TRP A 143 -10.34 -9.47 -13.25
C TRP A 143 -10.16 -10.99 -13.22
N PRO A 144 -10.75 -11.73 -14.18
CA PRO A 144 -10.33 -13.09 -14.49
C PRO A 144 -8.83 -13.14 -14.73
N THR A 145 -8.15 -14.04 -14.05
CA THR A 145 -6.70 -14.17 -14.09
C THR A 145 -6.28 -15.62 -14.23
N LYS A 146 -5.41 -15.89 -15.20
CA LYS A 146 -4.69 -17.15 -15.33
C LYS A 146 -3.41 -17.10 -14.49
N LEU A 147 -3.18 -18.11 -13.66
CA LEU A 147 -1.96 -18.19 -12.85
C LEU A 147 -0.74 -18.29 -13.77
N GLY A 148 0.32 -17.59 -13.37
CA GLY A 148 1.57 -17.52 -14.13
C GLY A 148 1.51 -16.76 -15.47
N HIS A 149 0.35 -16.21 -15.87
CA HIS A 149 0.17 -15.53 -17.16
C HIS A 149 -0.62 -14.22 -16.99
N MET A 150 -0.49 -13.30 -17.95
CA MET A 150 -1.37 -12.13 -18.03
C MET A 150 -2.69 -12.49 -18.72
N GLY A 151 -3.78 -11.86 -18.28
CA GLY A 151 -5.12 -12.07 -18.84
C GLY A 151 -5.85 -13.30 -18.27
N PRO A 152 -6.90 -13.78 -18.97
CA PRO A 152 -7.32 -13.39 -20.32
C PRO A 152 -7.97 -12.00 -20.36
N SER A 153 -8.04 -11.41 -21.55
CA SER A 153 -8.63 -10.09 -21.80
C SER A 153 -9.41 -10.09 -23.11
N PHE A 154 -10.47 -9.28 -23.20
CA PHE A 154 -11.28 -9.09 -24.42
C PHE A 154 -11.82 -10.41 -25.01
N CYS A 155 -12.30 -11.31 -24.15
CA CYS A 155 -12.71 -12.67 -24.51
C CYS A 155 -13.89 -12.74 -25.49
N ASN A 156 -14.70 -11.68 -25.59
CA ASN A 156 -15.73 -11.55 -26.62
C ASN A 156 -15.60 -10.22 -27.38
N LYS A 157 -14.94 -10.26 -28.55
CA LYS A 157 -14.73 -9.09 -29.43
C LYS A 157 -16.01 -8.54 -30.07
N THR A 158 -17.12 -9.29 -30.01
CA THR A 158 -18.42 -8.88 -30.55
C THR A 158 -19.36 -8.34 -29.48
N ALA A 159 -18.95 -8.40 -28.20
CA ALA A 159 -19.74 -7.85 -27.11
C ALA A 159 -19.85 -6.33 -27.23
N ASN A 160 -21.02 -5.82 -26.87
CA ASN A 160 -21.23 -4.40 -26.62
C ASN A 160 -21.48 -4.20 -25.13
N PHE A 161 -21.37 -2.94 -24.69
CA PHE A 161 -21.75 -2.52 -23.35
C PHE A 161 -23.11 -1.80 -23.41
N ASP A 162 -24.04 -2.17 -22.53
CA ASP A 162 -25.37 -1.57 -22.44
C ASP A 162 -25.61 -1.00 -21.03
N ILE A 163 -25.42 0.31 -20.89
CA ILE A 163 -25.70 1.03 -19.64
C ILE A 163 -27.13 0.80 -19.11
N ASN A 164 -28.11 0.56 -19.99
CA ASN A 164 -29.50 0.35 -19.56
C ASN A 164 -29.67 -0.97 -18.81
N ALA A 165 -28.81 -1.97 -19.05
CA ALA A 165 -28.80 -3.22 -18.29
C ALA A 165 -28.40 -3.00 -16.81
N LEU A 166 -27.77 -1.87 -16.49
CA LEU A 166 -27.32 -1.51 -15.15
C LEU A 166 -28.29 -0.59 -14.41
N GLN A 167 -29.44 -0.26 -14.98
CA GLN A 167 -30.35 0.75 -14.43
C GLN A 167 -30.73 0.50 -12.96
N ASP A 168 -30.93 -0.77 -12.58
CA ASP A 168 -31.29 -1.16 -11.21
C ASP A 168 -30.13 -1.06 -10.20
N ILE A 169 -28.89 -0.99 -10.68
CA ILE A 169 -27.67 -0.95 -9.85
C ILE A 169 -26.81 0.30 -10.07
N VAL A 170 -27.22 1.21 -10.96
CA VAL A 170 -26.42 2.36 -11.39
C VAL A 170 -26.06 3.31 -10.24
N GLU A 171 -26.94 3.46 -9.25
CA GLU A 171 -26.65 4.26 -8.05
C GLU A 171 -25.51 3.65 -7.22
N ARG A 172 -25.53 2.32 -7.05
CA ARG A 172 -24.44 1.58 -6.38
C ARG A 172 -23.15 1.64 -7.21
N MET A 173 -23.25 1.55 -8.54
CA MET A 173 -22.11 1.74 -9.44
C MET A 173 -21.45 3.11 -9.27
N ASN A 174 -22.23 4.19 -9.29
CA ASN A 174 -21.74 5.56 -9.08
C ASN A 174 -21.08 5.75 -7.71
N LEU A 175 -21.54 5.05 -6.69
CA LEU A 175 -20.99 5.17 -5.33
C LEU A 175 -19.73 4.33 -5.14
N PHE A 176 -19.77 3.06 -5.53
CA PHE A 176 -18.76 2.07 -5.19
C PHE A 176 -17.74 1.80 -6.28
N TRP A 177 -18.10 1.98 -7.55
CA TRP A 177 -17.24 1.80 -8.72
C TRP A 177 -17.18 3.08 -9.57
N PRO A 178 -16.99 4.28 -8.98
CA PRO A 178 -16.96 5.50 -9.75
C PRO A 178 -15.75 5.53 -10.69
N ASP A 179 -15.94 6.19 -11.81
CA ASP A 179 -14.83 6.78 -12.53
C ASP A 179 -14.26 7.95 -11.71
N LEU A 180 -13.02 7.77 -11.21
CA LEU A 180 -12.31 8.79 -10.45
C LEU A 180 -11.73 9.90 -11.35
N ASP A 181 -11.64 9.67 -12.66
CA ASP A 181 -11.17 10.68 -13.62
C ASP A 181 -12.17 11.83 -13.70
N GLY A 182 -11.69 13.03 -13.38
CA GLY A 182 -12.47 14.26 -13.42
C GLY A 182 -12.57 14.90 -14.78
N GLU A 183 -11.77 14.47 -15.76
CA GLU A 183 -11.74 15.02 -17.12
C GLU A 183 -12.77 14.35 -18.03
N SER A 184 -13.06 13.06 -17.80
CA SER A 184 -14.02 12.31 -18.62
C SER A 184 -15.49 12.74 -18.38
N PRO A 185 -16.29 12.94 -19.44
CA PRO A 185 -17.72 13.22 -19.32
C PRO A 185 -18.46 12.06 -18.62
N PRO A 186 -19.26 12.32 -17.57
CA PRO A 186 -19.92 11.25 -16.81
C PRO A 186 -20.82 10.34 -17.66
N GLN A 187 -21.40 10.88 -18.74
CA GLN A 187 -22.32 10.17 -19.62
C GLN A 187 -21.65 9.09 -20.49
N ASP A 188 -20.32 9.08 -20.60
CA ASP A 188 -19.62 8.16 -21.49
C ASP A 188 -19.41 6.78 -20.85
N HIS A 189 -19.58 6.66 -19.53
CA HIS A 189 -19.43 5.42 -18.75
C HIS A 189 -18.19 4.60 -19.12
N TRP A 190 -17.11 5.29 -19.51
CA TRP A 190 -15.97 4.66 -20.19
C TRP A 190 -15.34 3.58 -19.32
N LEU A 191 -15.24 3.79 -18.01
CA LEU A 191 -14.65 2.85 -17.08
C LEU A 191 -15.45 1.54 -17.06
N TRP A 192 -16.77 1.62 -16.91
CA TRP A 192 -17.62 0.43 -16.85
C TRP A 192 -17.63 -0.30 -18.19
N LYS A 193 -17.67 0.45 -19.29
CA LYS A 193 -17.51 -0.11 -20.63
C LYS A 193 -16.17 -0.85 -20.78
N HIS A 194 -15.07 -0.24 -20.34
CA HIS A 194 -13.73 -0.83 -20.40
C HIS A 194 -13.67 -2.12 -19.57
N GLU A 195 -14.07 -2.05 -18.30
CA GLU A 195 -14.06 -3.18 -17.37
C GLU A 195 -14.93 -4.34 -17.87
N TRP A 196 -16.10 -4.06 -18.45
CA TRP A 196 -16.94 -5.09 -19.04
C TRP A 196 -16.28 -5.73 -20.26
N LEU A 197 -15.88 -4.93 -21.26
CA LEU A 197 -15.37 -5.45 -22.52
C LEU A 197 -14.05 -6.21 -22.32
N LYS A 198 -13.15 -5.68 -21.48
CA LYS A 198 -11.84 -6.27 -21.22
C LYS A 198 -11.90 -7.47 -20.27
N HIS A 199 -12.66 -7.37 -19.17
CA HIS A 199 -12.63 -8.36 -18.09
C HIS A 199 -13.95 -9.10 -17.91
N GLY A 200 -15.08 -8.38 -17.93
CA GLY A 200 -16.42 -8.97 -17.77
C GLY A 200 -16.75 -10.02 -18.84
N THR A 201 -16.35 -9.79 -20.10
CA THR A 201 -16.55 -10.77 -21.18
C THR A 201 -15.80 -12.09 -20.94
N CYS A 202 -14.69 -12.08 -20.19
CA CYS A 202 -13.96 -13.27 -19.78
C CYS A 202 -14.61 -13.93 -18.54
N ALA A 203 -15.10 -13.11 -17.61
CA ALA A 203 -15.81 -13.59 -16.42
C ALA A 203 -17.13 -14.29 -16.79
N ALA A 204 -17.71 -13.94 -17.94
CA ALA A 204 -18.97 -14.46 -18.42
C ALA A 204 -18.99 -15.97 -18.73
N ALA A 205 -17.82 -16.64 -18.70
CA ALA A 205 -17.72 -18.10 -18.69
C ALA A 205 -18.29 -18.76 -17.42
N VAL A 206 -18.51 -17.98 -16.35
CA VAL A 206 -19.16 -18.40 -15.11
C VAL A 206 -20.63 -17.93 -15.11
N ASP A 207 -21.58 -18.85 -14.90
CA ASP A 207 -23.02 -18.56 -14.98
C ASP A 207 -23.50 -17.45 -14.03
N GLN A 208 -22.83 -17.32 -12.88
CA GLN A 208 -23.08 -16.27 -11.90
C GLN A 208 -22.60 -14.89 -12.35
N LEU A 209 -21.80 -14.78 -13.41
CA LEU A 209 -21.20 -13.55 -13.95
C LEU A 209 -21.49 -13.36 -15.45
N ASN A 210 -22.38 -14.17 -16.03
CA ASN A 210 -22.58 -14.30 -17.49
C ASN A 210 -23.29 -13.15 -18.20
N ASN A 211 -23.44 -11.99 -17.54
CA ASN A 211 -23.91 -10.75 -18.14
C ASN A 211 -23.43 -9.54 -17.34
N GLU A 212 -23.62 -8.35 -17.90
CA GLU A 212 -23.20 -7.07 -17.32
C GLU A 212 -23.72 -6.88 -15.89
N THR A 213 -25.04 -6.97 -15.70
CA THR A 213 -25.68 -6.76 -14.39
C THR A 213 -25.11 -7.70 -13.33
N LYS A 214 -24.97 -8.98 -13.65
CA LYS A 214 -24.45 -10.00 -12.72
C LYS A 214 -22.98 -9.76 -12.37
N TYR A 215 -22.15 -9.46 -13.36
CA TYR A 215 -20.72 -9.18 -13.17
C TYR A 215 -20.52 -7.96 -12.26
N PHE A 216 -21.19 -6.85 -12.57
CA PHE A 216 -21.08 -5.62 -11.79
C PHE A 216 -21.71 -5.77 -10.40
N ASP A 217 -22.90 -6.36 -10.29
CA ASP A 217 -23.56 -6.59 -9.00
C ASP A 217 -22.72 -7.47 -8.07
N GLN A 218 -21.97 -8.45 -8.61
CA GLN A 218 -21.05 -9.24 -7.80
C GLN A 218 -19.90 -8.40 -7.24
N GLY A 219 -19.28 -7.55 -8.06
CA GLY A 219 -18.25 -6.60 -7.60
C GLY A 219 -18.78 -5.66 -6.50
N LEU A 220 -20.01 -5.15 -6.67
CA LEU A 220 -20.68 -4.30 -5.69
C LEU A 220 -20.92 -5.06 -4.36
N LYS A 221 -21.43 -6.29 -4.41
CA LYS A 221 -21.63 -7.14 -3.22
C LYS A 221 -20.32 -7.40 -2.47
N TRP A 222 -19.24 -7.65 -3.19
CA TRP A 222 -17.92 -7.83 -2.57
C TRP A 222 -17.39 -6.53 -1.99
N ARG A 223 -17.60 -5.38 -2.64
CA ARG A 223 -17.23 -4.08 -2.06
C ARG A 223 -17.95 -3.84 -0.73
N GLU A 224 -19.23 -4.18 -0.64
CA GLU A 224 -20.04 -4.04 0.59
C GLU A 224 -19.60 -5.04 1.68
N SER A 225 -19.19 -6.25 1.30
CA SER A 225 -18.80 -7.31 2.23
C SER A 225 -17.37 -7.16 2.76
N TYR A 226 -16.44 -6.70 1.91
CA TYR A 226 -15.01 -6.63 2.20
C TYR A 226 -14.56 -5.17 2.33
N LEU A 227 -14.98 -4.53 3.43
CA LEU A 227 -14.63 -3.15 3.75
C LEU A 227 -13.16 -3.05 4.20
N ILE A 228 -12.24 -2.80 3.26
CA ILE A 228 -10.80 -2.70 3.54
C ILE A 228 -10.49 -1.70 4.65
N SER A 229 -11.16 -0.55 4.69
CA SER A 229 -10.98 0.43 5.76
C SER A 229 -11.35 -0.11 7.14
N ASN A 230 -12.41 -0.93 7.26
CA ASN A 230 -12.74 -1.56 8.54
C ASN A 230 -11.69 -2.60 8.93
N ILE A 231 -11.27 -3.46 7.99
CA ILE A 231 -10.26 -4.50 8.24
C ILE A 231 -8.94 -3.89 8.74
N LEU A 232 -8.49 -2.81 8.09
CA LEU A 232 -7.29 -2.09 8.50
C LEU A 232 -7.48 -1.41 9.87
N ARG A 233 -8.62 -0.74 10.08
CA ARG A 233 -8.93 -0.03 11.32
C ARG A 233 -9.02 -0.95 12.54
N ASP A 234 -9.53 -2.16 12.38
CA ASP A 234 -9.59 -3.17 13.45
C ASP A 234 -8.21 -3.63 13.93
N SER A 235 -7.15 -3.26 13.20
CA SER A 235 -5.75 -3.45 13.58
C SER A 235 -5.03 -2.13 13.86
N GLY A 236 -5.76 -1.02 14.02
CA GLY A 236 -5.21 0.30 14.30
C GLY A 236 -4.59 1.02 13.09
N ILE A 237 -4.78 0.50 11.87
CA ILE A 237 -4.29 1.10 10.64
C ILE A 237 -5.39 1.99 10.07
N HIS A 238 -5.12 3.29 10.02
CA HIS A 238 -6.04 4.30 9.48
C HIS A 238 -5.27 5.26 8.57
N PRO A 239 -5.95 6.11 7.78
CA PRO A 239 -5.25 7.11 7.01
C PRO A 239 -4.35 8.01 7.89
N ASP A 240 -3.22 8.40 7.34
CA ASP A 240 -2.08 9.11 7.95
C ASP A 240 -1.31 8.33 9.02
N SER A 241 -1.58 7.03 9.19
CA SER A 241 -0.71 6.15 9.98
C SER A 241 0.45 5.61 9.13
N ASN A 242 1.65 5.53 9.74
CA ASN A 242 2.83 4.96 9.10
C ASN A 242 2.93 3.48 9.47
N ASN A 243 2.84 2.59 8.48
CA ASN A 243 2.87 1.15 8.69
C ASN A 243 3.86 0.49 7.75
N THR A 244 4.45 -0.62 8.16
CA THR A 244 5.20 -1.47 7.25
C THR A 244 4.23 -2.30 6.41
N VAL A 245 4.68 -2.77 5.24
CA VAL A 245 3.88 -3.70 4.43
C VAL A 245 3.54 -4.99 5.20
N VAL A 246 4.41 -5.42 6.12
CA VAL A 246 4.18 -6.56 7.02
C VAL A 246 3.03 -6.30 7.99
N ALA A 247 2.91 -5.08 8.53
CA ALA A 247 1.80 -4.72 9.41
C ALA A 247 0.46 -4.69 8.65
N LEU A 248 0.46 -4.12 7.44
CA LEU A 248 -0.70 -4.14 6.54
C LEU A 248 -1.13 -5.58 6.22
N HIS A 249 -0.17 -6.42 5.82
CA HIS A 249 -0.43 -7.83 5.51
C HIS A 249 -1.01 -8.59 6.71
N THR A 250 -0.44 -8.41 7.90
CA THR A 250 -0.94 -9.05 9.12
C THR A 250 -2.38 -8.62 9.44
N ALA A 251 -2.70 -7.33 9.28
CA ALA A 251 -4.06 -6.82 9.48
C ALA A 251 -5.06 -7.42 8.48
N LEU A 252 -4.66 -7.51 7.21
CA LEU A 252 -5.51 -8.04 6.15
C LEU A 252 -5.75 -9.55 6.30
N ILE A 253 -4.71 -10.34 6.60
CA ILE A 253 -4.86 -11.77 6.90
C ILE A 253 -5.81 -11.98 8.07
N LYS A 254 -5.70 -11.18 9.13
CA LYS A 254 -6.58 -11.26 10.29
C LYS A 254 -8.06 -11.00 9.94
N GLY A 255 -8.33 -10.05 9.05
CA GLY A 255 -9.70 -9.69 8.65
C GLY A 255 -10.29 -10.58 7.55
N LEU A 256 -9.46 -11.06 6.62
CA LEU A 256 -9.91 -11.83 5.45
C LEU A 256 -9.80 -13.35 5.67
N GLY A 257 -8.88 -13.81 6.52
CA GLY A 257 -8.53 -15.22 6.66
C GLY A 257 -7.82 -15.81 5.44
N LYS A 258 -7.44 -14.98 4.46
CA LYS A 258 -6.86 -15.33 3.16
C LYS A 258 -5.78 -14.34 2.76
N ASN A 259 -4.78 -14.80 2.00
CA ASN A 259 -3.62 -14.02 1.55
C ASN A 259 -3.97 -13.05 0.41
N PRO A 260 -4.04 -11.73 0.66
CA PRO A 260 -4.28 -10.74 -0.38
C PRO A 260 -2.96 -10.27 -1.02
N SER A 261 -3.08 -9.51 -2.12
CA SER A 261 -1.96 -8.72 -2.64
C SER A 261 -2.09 -7.25 -2.25
N ILE A 262 -0.97 -6.65 -1.84
CA ILE A 262 -0.87 -5.25 -1.40
C ILE A 262 -0.08 -4.46 -2.43
N HIS A 263 -0.70 -3.46 -3.02
CA HIS A 263 -0.09 -2.67 -4.08
C HIS A 263 0.15 -1.22 -3.65
N CYS A 264 1.33 -0.72 -3.97
CA CYS A 264 1.75 0.64 -3.70
C CYS A 264 2.16 1.36 -4.99
N LEU A 265 1.92 2.67 -4.96
CA LEU A 265 2.50 3.62 -5.89
C LEU A 265 3.76 4.22 -5.27
N TYR A 266 4.87 4.10 -5.98
CA TYR A 266 6.14 4.66 -5.54
C TYR A 266 6.39 6.03 -6.20
N ASP A 267 6.47 7.07 -5.38
CA ASP A 267 6.93 8.40 -5.78
C ASP A 267 8.46 8.47 -5.64
N GLY A 268 9.15 8.21 -6.75
CA GLY A 268 10.61 8.29 -6.80
C GLY A 268 11.20 9.70 -6.60
N LYS A 269 10.39 10.78 -6.68
CA LYS A 269 10.89 12.15 -6.47
C LYS A 269 11.09 12.44 -4.98
N ASN A 270 10.17 11.96 -4.15
CA ASN A 270 10.21 12.17 -2.70
C ASN A 270 10.62 10.92 -1.92
N ASP A 271 10.85 9.79 -2.59
CA ASP A 271 11.18 8.49 -1.98
C ASP A 271 10.06 8.03 -1.02
N ILE A 272 8.82 8.07 -1.51
CA ILE A 272 7.61 7.75 -0.73
C ILE A 272 6.82 6.65 -1.44
N SER A 273 6.48 5.59 -0.71
CA SER A 273 5.58 4.53 -1.17
C SER A 273 4.18 4.76 -0.62
N TYR A 274 3.20 5.03 -1.47
CA TYR A 274 1.80 5.24 -1.10
C TYR A 274 0.98 3.97 -1.31
N LEU A 275 0.18 3.57 -0.32
CA LEU A 275 -0.79 2.49 -0.47
C LEU A 275 -1.79 2.86 -1.58
N ALA A 276 -1.90 2.00 -2.59
CA ALA A 276 -2.69 2.26 -3.78
C ALA A 276 -3.87 1.29 -3.91
N GLU A 277 -3.63 -0.02 -3.79
CA GLU A 277 -4.68 -1.02 -3.96
C GLU A 277 -4.52 -2.19 -3.00
N ILE A 278 -5.65 -2.79 -2.65
CA ILE A 278 -5.70 -4.12 -2.04
C ILE A 278 -6.46 -5.03 -2.99
N ARG A 279 -5.86 -6.16 -3.32
CA ARG A 279 -6.42 -7.17 -4.21
C ARG A 279 -6.70 -8.44 -3.43
N ILE A 280 -7.94 -8.92 -3.53
CA ILE A 280 -8.40 -10.17 -2.90
C ILE A 280 -8.87 -11.14 -3.97
N CYS A 281 -8.66 -12.43 -3.76
CA CYS A 281 -8.88 -13.43 -4.81
C CYS A 281 -10.08 -14.33 -4.53
N PHE A 282 -10.76 -14.75 -5.59
CA PHE A 282 -11.90 -15.66 -5.54
C PHE A 282 -11.75 -16.79 -6.54
N ASN A 283 -12.20 -17.99 -6.18
CA ASN A 283 -12.30 -19.10 -7.14
C ASN A 283 -13.49 -18.92 -8.10
N LYS A 284 -13.64 -19.82 -9.09
CA LYS A 284 -14.79 -19.82 -10.03
C LYS A 284 -16.15 -20.01 -9.35
N SER A 285 -16.18 -20.52 -8.11
CA SER A 285 -17.38 -20.65 -7.28
C SER A 285 -17.68 -19.38 -6.48
N LEU A 286 -16.91 -18.30 -6.68
CA LEU A 286 -17.04 -17.00 -6.01
C LEU A 286 -16.71 -17.04 -4.51
N GLU A 287 -15.92 -18.02 -4.08
CA GLU A 287 -15.46 -18.15 -2.70
C GLU A 287 -14.07 -17.55 -2.53
N LEU A 288 -13.83 -16.89 -1.39
CA LEU A 288 -12.57 -16.22 -1.10
C LEU A 288 -11.42 -17.24 -0.99
N VAL A 289 -10.34 -17.01 -1.71
CA VAL A 289 -9.13 -17.84 -1.74
C VAL A 289 -7.87 -16.99 -1.62
N ASP A 290 -6.75 -17.66 -1.38
CA ASP A 290 -5.43 -17.04 -1.34
C ASP A 290 -5.01 -16.59 -2.75
N CYS A 291 -4.32 -15.45 -2.85
CA CYS A 291 -3.83 -14.90 -4.13
C CYS A 291 -2.49 -15.50 -4.59
N ASP A 292 -2.02 -16.58 -3.95
CA ASP A 292 -0.72 -17.17 -4.23
C ASP A 292 -0.59 -17.63 -5.69
N GLY A 293 0.57 -17.34 -6.32
CA GLY A 293 0.84 -17.71 -7.71
C GLY A 293 0.30 -16.73 -8.76
N VAL A 294 -0.39 -15.66 -8.37
CA VAL A 294 -0.71 -14.54 -9.27
C VAL A 294 0.58 -13.81 -9.62
N LEU A 295 1.05 -13.98 -10.86
CA LEU A 295 2.21 -13.28 -11.40
C LEU A 295 1.73 -12.12 -12.28
N ARG A 296 1.57 -10.94 -11.69
CA ARG A 296 1.29 -9.68 -12.41
C ARG A 296 2.38 -8.64 -12.09
N ASP A 297 2.01 -7.63 -11.32
CA ASP A 297 2.79 -6.43 -10.96
C ASP A 297 3.29 -6.48 -9.51
N ALA A 298 3.15 -7.62 -8.83
CA ALA A 298 3.61 -7.86 -7.45
C ALA A 298 4.39 -9.17 -7.34
N ILE A 299 5.23 -9.28 -6.30
CA ILE A 299 6.04 -10.47 -6.01
C ILE A 299 5.72 -11.03 -4.63
N SER A 300 5.92 -12.34 -4.45
CA SER A 300 5.83 -12.99 -3.14
C SER A 300 7.14 -12.80 -2.36
N ILE A 301 7.05 -12.29 -1.13
CA ILE A 301 8.19 -12.06 -0.26
C ILE A 301 7.96 -12.74 1.09
N ASP A 302 8.88 -13.62 1.47
CA ASP A 302 8.83 -14.33 2.75
C ASP A 302 9.37 -13.45 3.89
N TYR A 303 8.65 -13.47 5.01
CA TYR A 303 9.09 -12.89 6.28
C TYR A 303 8.68 -13.82 7.44
N PRO A 304 9.20 -13.64 8.67
CA PRO A 304 8.95 -14.59 9.77
C PRO A 304 7.48 -14.86 10.13
N GLY A 305 6.55 -14.02 9.67
CA GLY A 305 5.11 -14.16 9.92
C GLY A 305 4.29 -14.60 8.70
N GLY A 306 4.91 -14.98 7.57
CA GLY A 306 4.22 -15.46 6.38
C GLY A 306 4.85 -14.97 5.07
N THR A 307 4.10 -15.11 3.98
CA THR A 307 4.51 -14.65 2.64
C THR A 307 3.56 -13.57 2.18
N VAL A 308 4.07 -12.35 1.99
CA VAL A 308 3.27 -11.22 1.49
C VAL A 308 3.42 -11.11 -0.02
N ILE A 309 2.30 -10.92 -0.73
CA ILE A 309 2.32 -10.59 -2.16
C ILE A 309 2.25 -9.07 -2.28
N THR A 310 3.30 -8.45 -2.80
CA THR A 310 3.36 -6.98 -2.85
C THR A 310 4.36 -6.45 -3.88
N ASN A 311 4.09 -5.23 -4.35
CA ASN A 311 5.07 -4.40 -5.04
C ASN A 311 5.53 -3.21 -4.18
N CYS A 312 5.10 -3.13 -2.91
CA CYS A 312 5.54 -2.11 -1.98
C CYS A 312 6.98 -2.37 -1.54
N HIS A 313 7.71 -1.29 -1.23
CA HIS A 313 9.05 -1.42 -0.68
C HIS A 313 8.99 -2.05 0.74
N ILE A 314 9.71 -3.15 0.96
CA ILE A 314 9.59 -3.92 2.22
C ILE A 314 10.25 -3.26 3.43
N SER A 315 11.31 -2.48 3.20
CA SER A 315 12.08 -1.83 4.27
C SER A 315 11.66 -0.37 4.53
N GLN A 316 10.73 0.17 3.74
CA GLN A 316 10.19 1.52 3.93
C GLN A 316 8.78 1.47 4.51
N ALA A 317 8.36 2.58 5.11
CA ALA A 317 6.97 2.75 5.53
C ALA A 317 6.07 2.91 4.29
N VAL A 318 4.91 2.27 4.33
CA VAL A 318 3.83 2.48 3.38
C VAL A 318 2.95 3.61 3.92
N HIS A 319 2.87 4.70 3.17
CA HIS A 319 2.05 5.86 3.47
C HIS A 319 0.61 5.61 3.03
N TYR A 320 -0.34 5.78 3.94
CA TYR A 320 -1.77 5.64 3.65
C TYR A 320 -2.45 7.00 3.82
N PRO A 321 -2.48 7.89 2.80
CA PRO A 321 -2.80 9.31 3.02
C PRO A 321 -4.31 9.56 3.13
N SER A 322 -4.75 10.41 4.07
CA SER A 322 -6.18 10.77 4.24
C SER A 322 -6.69 11.77 3.20
N LEU A 323 -5.78 12.53 2.60
CA LEU A 323 -6.02 13.51 1.55
C LEU A 323 -5.10 13.21 0.37
N VAL A 324 -5.45 13.66 -0.83
CA VAL A 324 -4.52 13.62 -1.97
C VAL A 324 -3.25 14.36 -1.55
N PRO A 325 -2.08 13.69 -1.50
CA PRO A 325 -0.83 14.35 -1.15
C PRO A 325 -0.65 15.62 -1.99
N GLY A 326 -0.43 16.74 -1.30
CA GLY A 326 -0.09 17.98 -1.97
C GLY A 326 1.25 17.80 -2.67
N ARG A 327 1.46 18.46 -3.82
CA ARG A 327 2.83 18.74 -4.19
C ARG A 327 3.41 19.61 -3.09
N HIS A 328 4.34 19.07 -2.33
CA HIS A 328 5.33 19.92 -1.72
C HIS A 328 6.01 20.62 -2.90
N ASN A 329 5.66 21.89 -3.14
CA ASN A 329 6.63 22.79 -3.69
C ASN A 329 7.83 22.60 -2.76
N ILE A 330 8.96 22.20 -3.31
CA ILE A 330 10.23 22.50 -2.67
C ILE A 330 10.31 24.03 -2.65
N VAL A 331 9.57 24.67 -1.75
CA VAL A 331 10.23 25.66 -0.92
C VAL A 331 11.34 24.80 -0.34
N ASN A 332 12.55 25.03 -0.85
CA ASN A 332 13.73 24.76 -0.07
C ASN A 332 13.41 25.39 1.28
N ASP A 333 12.85 24.60 2.21
CA ASP A 333 13.14 24.79 3.60
C ASP A 333 14.64 24.64 3.57
N ARG A 334 15.31 25.78 3.41
CA ARG A 334 16.74 25.89 3.45
C ARG A 334 17.02 25.19 4.75
N LYS A 335 17.51 23.94 4.67
CA LYS A 335 18.11 23.21 5.77
C LYS A 335 18.99 24.27 6.39
N TRP A 336 18.54 24.89 7.49
CA TRP A 336 19.20 26.07 8.02
C TRP A 336 20.60 25.57 8.26
N LYS A 337 21.56 26.03 7.46
CA LYS A 337 22.91 25.48 7.51
C LYS A 337 23.34 25.74 8.94
N PHE A 338 23.47 24.64 9.69
CA PHE A 338 23.77 24.58 11.10
C PHE A 338 25.15 25.17 11.51
N PRO A 339 25.94 25.89 10.66
CA PRO A 339 27.01 26.76 11.15
C PRO A 339 26.59 28.23 11.41
N ILE A 340 25.57 28.78 10.73
CA ILE A 340 25.35 30.24 10.72
C ILE A 340 24.70 30.73 12.02
N VAL A 341 23.73 29.97 12.56
CA VAL A 341 23.08 30.31 13.83
C VAL A 341 24.06 30.22 15.00
N ASN A 342 25.01 29.28 14.95
CA ASN A 342 26.05 29.15 15.96
C ASN A 342 27.11 30.25 15.86
N LEU A 343 27.47 30.68 14.64
CA LEU A 343 28.37 31.83 14.45
C LEU A 343 27.73 33.15 14.94
N TYR A 344 26.43 33.36 14.66
CA TYR A 344 25.71 34.53 15.18
C TYR A 344 25.61 34.52 16.70
N LYS A 345 25.30 33.37 17.32
CA LYS A 345 25.29 33.22 18.78
C LYS A 345 26.66 33.38 19.41
N LEU A 346 27.72 32.93 18.73
CA LEU A 346 29.11 33.12 19.17
C LEU A 346 29.53 34.60 19.09
N ILE A 347 29.17 35.31 18.01
CA ILE A 347 29.43 36.75 17.88
C ILE A 347 28.67 37.54 18.97
N GLN A 348 27.39 37.22 19.21
CA GLN A 348 26.60 37.83 20.30
C GLN A 348 27.21 37.55 21.68
N PHE A 349 27.70 36.34 21.92
CA PHE A 349 28.38 35.98 23.16
C PHE A 349 29.71 36.72 23.35
N ILE A 350 30.51 36.88 22.28
CA ILE A 350 31.78 37.62 22.34
C ILE A 350 31.54 39.12 22.57
N MET A 351 30.50 39.71 21.98
CA MET A 351 30.13 41.12 22.21
C MET A 351 29.81 41.44 23.67
N TRP A 352 29.35 40.46 24.45
CA TRP A 352 29.10 40.59 25.90
C TRP A 352 30.38 40.63 26.75
N PHE A 353 31.52 40.19 26.21
CA PHE A 353 32.81 40.21 26.91
C PHE A 353 33.73 41.37 26.48
N THR A 354 33.30 42.18 25.51
CA THR A 354 34.09 43.32 24.98
C THR A 354 33.46 44.69 25.27
N LEU A 355 32.48 44.76 26.18
CA LEU A 355 31.90 46.01 26.70
C LEU A 355 32.19 46.17 28.19
#